data_AF-A0A316RVP7-F1
#
_entry.id   AF-A0A316RVP7-F1
#
_cell.length_a   1.000
_cell.length_b   1.000
_cell.length_c   1.000
_cell.angle_alpha   90.00
_cell.angle_beta   90.00
_cell.angle_gamma   90.00
#
_symmetry.space_group_name_H-M   'P 1'
#
loop_
_entity.id
_entity.type
_entity.pdbx_description
1 polymer ?
#
loop_
_entity_poly.entity_id
_entity_poly.type
_entity_poly.pdbx_seq_one_letter_code
_entity_poly.pdbx_strand_id
1 'polypeptide(L)'
;MTESSEKKSEVENVADNLKNEGKSVVDSLIGAGESYEDVYGEYSQKIIDATPTLIDEFKAEADGSDGQTDSLAEISNKKVEKLAEIANEGVEKMAKIMYRNGDEYSVYDEWSQKLYQVYTDYGTQITDAYMDYATN
;
A
#
# COMPACT_ATOMS: atom_id res chain seq x y z
N MET A 1 7.37 -32.25 -39.91
CA MET A 1 6.37 -31.57 -39.05
C MET A 1 6.56 -31.87 -37.55
N THR A 2 7.63 -32.55 -37.12
CA THR A 2 7.83 -33.02 -35.73
C THR A 2 8.67 -32.09 -34.85
N GLU A 3 9.74 -31.46 -35.36
CA GLU A 3 10.62 -30.58 -34.55
C GLU A 3 9.94 -29.33 -33.97
N SER A 4 8.94 -28.77 -34.68
CA SER A 4 8.20 -27.60 -34.20
C SER A 4 7.27 -27.93 -33.01
N SER A 5 6.84 -29.20 -32.90
CA SER A 5 5.96 -29.67 -31.83
C SER A 5 6.73 -29.96 -30.55
N GLU A 6 7.90 -30.57 -30.64
CA GLU A 6 8.74 -30.93 -29.47
C GLU A 6 9.31 -29.67 -28.80
N LYS A 7 9.81 -28.72 -29.59
CA LYS A 7 10.37 -27.46 -29.09
C LYS A 7 9.33 -26.57 -28.41
N LYS A 8 8.05 -26.67 -28.80
CA LYS A 8 6.94 -25.98 -28.12
C LYS A 8 6.65 -26.59 -26.73
N SER A 9 6.66 -27.91 -26.62
CA SER A 9 6.41 -28.61 -25.34
C SER A 9 7.52 -28.42 -24.30
N GLU A 10 8.76 -28.22 -24.74
CA GLU A 10 9.92 -27.99 -23.86
C GLU A 10 9.92 -26.55 -23.31
N VAL A 11 9.55 -25.57 -24.14
CA VAL A 11 9.41 -24.16 -23.72
C VAL A 11 8.24 -23.96 -22.75
N GLU A 12 7.11 -24.65 -22.95
CA GLU A 12 5.98 -24.65 -22.01
C GLU A 12 6.39 -25.22 -20.64
N ASN A 13 7.11 -26.35 -20.60
CA ASN A 13 7.60 -26.94 -19.35
C ASN A 13 8.57 -26.03 -18.58
N VAL A 14 9.47 -25.33 -19.27
CA VAL A 14 10.40 -24.38 -18.63
C VAL A 14 9.64 -23.17 -18.07
N ALA A 15 8.65 -22.66 -18.80
CA ALA A 15 7.83 -21.54 -18.35
C ALA A 15 7.00 -21.90 -17.10
N ASP A 16 6.44 -23.11 -17.06
CA ASP A 16 5.65 -23.58 -15.91
C ASP A 16 6.53 -23.81 -14.67
N ASN A 17 7.75 -24.35 -14.83
CA ASN A 17 8.70 -24.49 -13.72
C ASN A 17 9.11 -23.13 -13.15
N LEU A 18 9.40 -22.13 -14.00
CA LEU A 18 9.77 -20.78 -13.55
C LEU A 18 8.61 -20.07 -12.82
N LYS A 19 7.37 -20.25 -13.29
CA LYS A 19 6.18 -19.74 -12.59
C LYS A 19 6.02 -20.38 -11.22
N ASN A 20 6.24 -21.69 -11.11
CA ASN A 20 6.13 -22.42 -9.84
C ASN A 20 7.23 -22.02 -8.84
N GLU A 21 8.47 -21.83 -9.29
CA GLU A 21 9.56 -21.31 -8.45
C GLU A 21 9.25 -19.87 -7.98
N GLY A 22 8.80 -19.00 -8.87
CA GLY A 22 8.39 -17.63 -8.52
C GLY A 22 7.26 -17.60 -7.48
N LYS A 23 6.22 -18.43 -7.68
CA LYS A 23 5.11 -18.57 -6.73
C LYS A 23 5.60 -19.03 -5.35
N SER A 24 6.48 -20.04 -5.29
CA SER A 24 7.03 -20.56 -4.02
C SER A 24 7.84 -19.51 -3.24
N VAL A 25 8.60 -18.66 -3.93
CA VAL A 25 9.36 -17.56 -3.31
C VAL A 25 8.40 -16.52 -2.75
N VAL A 26 7.36 -16.17 -3.51
CA VAL A 26 6.36 -15.18 -3.09
C VAL A 26 5.50 -15.71 -1.92
N ASP A 27 5.08 -16.98 -1.94
CA ASP A 27 4.37 -17.64 -0.84
C ASP A 27 5.13 -17.55 0.49
N SER A 28 6.48 -17.62 0.44
CA SER A 28 7.33 -17.48 1.63
C SER A 28 7.41 -16.04 2.16
N LEU A 29 7.14 -15.04 1.32
CA LEU A 29 7.22 -13.61 1.68
C LEU A 29 5.88 -13.04 2.20
N ILE A 30 4.75 -13.54 1.71
CA ILE A 30 3.41 -13.06 2.11
C ILE A 30 2.62 -14.04 2.99
N GLY A 31 3.07 -15.27 3.14
CA GLY A 31 2.29 -16.34 3.76
C GLY A 31 1.29 -16.92 2.76
N ALA A 32 1.32 -18.24 2.60
CA ALA A 32 0.46 -18.93 1.65
C ALA A 32 -1.03 -18.73 2.04
N GLY A 33 -1.73 -17.82 1.37
CA GLY A 33 -3.17 -17.63 1.52
C GLY A 33 -3.68 -16.19 1.58
N GLU A 34 -2.82 -15.17 1.68
CA GLU A 34 -3.26 -13.77 1.76
C GLU A 34 -3.94 -13.32 0.45
N SER A 35 -5.16 -12.78 0.55
CA SER A 35 -5.95 -12.24 -0.57
C SER A 35 -5.91 -10.71 -0.61
N TYR A 36 -6.33 -10.10 -1.73
CA TYR A 36 -6.44 -8.64 -1.83
C TYR A 36 -7.39 -8.05 -0.78
N GLU A 37 -8.48 -8.76 -0.47
CA GLU A 37 -9.46 -8.33 0.54
C GLU A 37 -8.85 -8.32 1.93
N ASP A 38 -8.05 -9.34 2.28
CA ASP A 38 -7.34 -9.40 3.55
C ASP A 38 -6.37 -8.23 3.71
N VAL A 39 -5.54 -7.98 2.68
CA VAL A 39 -4.58 -6.86 2.68
C VAL A 39 -5.31 -5.52 2.74
N TYR A 40 -6.38 -5.36 1.96
CA TYR A 40 -7.19 -4.15 1.98
C TYR A 40 -7.77 -3.89 3.38
N GLY A 41 -8.36 -4.91 4.02
CA GLY A 41 -8.93 -4.79 5.36
C GLY A 41 -7.87 -4.45 6.41
N GLU A 42 -6.74 -5.17 6.41
CA GLU A 42 -5.63 -4.94 7.34
C GLU A 42 -5.10 -3.51 7.23
N TYR A 43 -4.75 -3.09 6.01
CA TYR A 43 -4.11 -1.79 5.81
C TYR A 43 -5.07 -0.61 5.89
N SER A 44 -6.36 -0.81 5.55
CA SER A 44 -7.39 0.19 5.83
C SER A 44 -7.51 0.40 7.34
N GLN A 45 -7.54 -0.66 8.15
CA GLN A 45 -7.62 -0.54 9.60
C GLN A 45 -6.36 0.14 10.18
N LYS A 46 -5.17 -0.20 9.69
CA LYS A 46 -3.92 0.47 10.08
C LYS A 46 -3.95 1.98 9.81
N ILE A 47 -4.47 2.39 8.64
CA ILE A 47 -4.66 3.81 8.31
C ILE A 47 -5.64 4.45 9.31
N ILE A 48 -6.80 3.84 9.51
CA ILE A 48 -7.85 4.33 10.42
C ILE A 48 -7.32 4.52 11.85
N ASP A 49 -6.58 3.54 12.36
CA ASP A 49 -6.05 3.55 13.74
C ASP A 49 -4.89 4.54 13.90
N ALA A 50 -4.06 4.70 12.87
CA ALA A 50 -2.92 5.61 12.90
C ALA A 50 -3.36 7.08 12.84
N THR A 51 -4.41 7.42 12.09
CA THR A 51 -4.85 8.81 11.87
C THR A 51 -5.08 9.61 13.16
N PRO A 52 -5.89 9.17 14.15
CA PRO A 52 -6.09 9.96 15.37
C PRO A 52 -4.78 10.16 16.14
N THR A 53 -3.92 9.13 16.19
CA THR A 53 -2.60 9.22 16.82
C THR A 53 -1.70 10.25 16.12
N LEU A 54 -1.70 10.27 14.79
CA LEU A 54 -0.91 11.22 13.99
C LEU A 54 -1.42 12.66 14.12
N ILE A 55 -2.74 12.85 14.26
CA ILE A 55 -3.34 14.16 14.56
C ILE A 55 -2.88 14.66 15.93
N ASP A 56 -2.88 13.80 16.94
CA ASP A 56 -2.41 14.16 18.29
C ASP A 56 -0.90 14.47 18.29
N GLU A 57 -0.09 13.69 17.57
CA GLU A 57 1.33 14.00 17.36
C GLU A 57 1.52 15.35 16.65
N PHE A 58 0.73 15.64 15.61
CA PHE A 58 0.78 16.93 14.91
C PHE A 58 0.55 18.08 15.90
N LYS A 59 -0.51 18.02 16.71
CA LYS A 59 -0.85 19.08 17.69
C LYS A 59 0.26 19.25 18.73
N ALA A 60 0.79 18.15 19.26
CA ALA A 60 1.86 18.21 20.25
C ALA A 60 3.16 18.82 19.69
N GLU A 61 3.52 18.50 18.44
CA GLU A 61 4.67 19.10 17.77
C GLU A 61 4.42 20.56 17.37
N ALA A 62 3.18 20.90 16.98
CA ALA A 62 2.77 22.27 16.67
C ALA A 62 2.85 23.19 17.89
N ASP A 63 2.42 22.74 19.07
CA ASP A 63 2.52 23.47 20.34
C ASP A 63 3.98 23.82 20.72
N GLY A 64 4.94 22.97 20.30
CA GLY A 64 6.37 23.15 20.52
C GLY A 64 7.11 23.91 19.41
N SER A 65 6.41 24.28 18.33
CA SER A 65 6.98 24.96 17.16
C SER A 65 6.99 26.49 17.32
N ASP A 66 7.49 27.21 16.32
CA ASP A 66 7.41 28.67 16.26
C ASP A 66 6.01 29.18 15.84
N GLY A 67 5.08 28.27 15.56
CA GLY A 67 3.70 28.58 15.17
C GLY A 67 3.56 29.19 13.77
N GLN A 68 4.64 29.26 12.98
CA GLN A 68 4.57 29.79 11.63
C GLN A 68 3.89 28.80 10.69
N THR A 69 3.14 29.30 9.72
CA THR A 69 2.40 28.49 8.74
C THR A 69 3.30 27.46 8.05
N ASP A 70 4.52 27.86 7.65
CA ASP A 70 5.48 26.97 6.98
C ASP A 70 5.91 25.82 7.91
N SER A 71 6.23 26.12 9.18
CA SER A 71 6.58 25.11 10.19
C SER A 71 5.44 24.13 10.45
N LEU A 72 4.21 24.64 10.56
CA LEU A 72 3.02 23.82 10.78
C LEU A 72 2.73 22.92 9.57
N ALA A 73 2.89 23.44 8.35
CA ALA A 73 2.72 22.67 7.12
C ALA A 73 3.76 21.54 7.01
N GLU A 74 5.02 21.79 7.38
CA GLU A 74 6.06 20.75 7.42
C GLU A 74 5.71 19.62 8.41
N ILE A 75 5.19 19.94 9.59
CA ILE A 75 4.77 18.93 10.58
C ILE A 75 3.60 18.13 10.02
N SER A 76 2.58 18.79 9.46
CA SER A 76 1.43 18.13 8.83
C SER A 76 1.85 17.18 7.70
N ASN A 77 2.72 17.63 6.79
CA ASN A 77 3.20 16.82 5.67
C ASN A 77 3.92 15.55 6.17
N LYS A 78 4.75 15.65 7.21
CA LYS A 78 5.39 14.47 7.82
C LYS A 78 4.37 13.46 8.37
N LYS A 79 3.23 13.92 8.89
CA LYS A 79 2.17 13.03 9.37
C LYS A 79 1.43 12.35 8.22
N VAL A 80 1.16 13.09 7.14
CA VAL A 80 0.59 12.52 5.90
C VAL A 80 1.57 11.51 5.27
N GLU A 81 2.87 11.78 5.27
CA GLU A 81 3.91 10.86 4.79
C GLU A 81 3.90 9.53 5.57
N LYS A 82 3.82 9.55 6.90
CA LYS A 82 3.67 8.34 7.71
C LYS A 82 2.43 7.52 7.34
N LEU A 83 1.31 8.18 7.01
CA LEU A 83 0.10 7.50 6.55
C LEU A 83 0.28 6.91 5.14
N ALA A 84 0.99 7.61 4.27
CA ALA A 84 1.33 7.15 2.93
C ALA A 84 2.25 5.93 2.95
N GLU A 85 3.19 5.83 3.90
CA GLU A 85 4.03 4.65 4.10
C GLU A 85 3.18 3.40 4.35
N ILE A 86 2.17 3.49 5.23
CA ILE A 86 1.22 2.39 5.49
C ILE A 86 0.48 1.99 4.20
N ALA A 87 -0.03 2.98 3.45
CA ALA A 87 -0.74 2.69 2.20
C ALA A 87 0.17 2.01 1.16
N ASN A 88 1.41 2.48 1.01
CA ASN A 88 2.38 1.94 0.08
C ASN A 88 2.75 0.49 0.43
N GLU A 89 2.95 0.17 1.72
CA GLU A 89 3.17 -1.21 2.16
C GLU A 89 2.01 -2.14 1.76
N GLY A 90 0.77 -1.69 1.93
CA GLY A 90 -0.42 -2.46 1.52
C GLY A 90 -0.48 -2.67 0.01
N VAL A 91 -0.20 -1.62 -0.78
CA VAL A 91 -0.12 -1.72 -2.25
C VAL A 91 1.00 -2.68 -2.69
N GLU A 92 2.17 -2.64 -2.05
CA GLU A 92 3.26 -3.57 -2.32
C GLU A 92 2.87 -5.03 -2.03
N LYS A 93 2.14 -5.29 -0.95
CA LYS A 93 1.59 -6.62 -0.68
C LYS A 93 0.60 -7.06 -1.76
N MET A 94 -0.30 -6.17 -2.20
CA MET A 94 -1.23 -6.46 -3.29
C MET A 94 -0.51 -6.77 -4.60
N ALA A 95 0.58 -6.05 -4.92
CA ALA A 95 1.39 -6.34 -6.10
C ALA A 95 2.02 -7.74 -6.03
N LYS A 96 2.50 -8.16 -4.85
CA LYS A 96 3.03 -9.52 -4.64
C LYS A 96 1.94 -10.58 -4.85
N ILE A 97 0.70 -10.32 -4.42
CA ILE A 97 -0.45 -11.22 -4.66
C ILE A 97 -0.71 -11.37 -6.16
N MET A 98 -0.70 -10.27 -6.92
CA MET A 98 -0.87 -10.29 -8.39
C MET A 98 0.16 -11.20 -9.05
N TYR A 99 1.45 -11.02 -8.74
CA TYR A 99 2.52 -11.84 -9.28
C TYR A 99 2.40 -13.31 -8.88
N ARG A 100 2.02 -13.59 -7.62
CA ARG A 100 1.84 -14.94 -7.08
C ARG A 100 0.74 -15.72 -7.80
N ASN A 101 -0.39 -15.07 -8.05
CA ASN A 101 -1.56 -15.68 -8.66
C ASN A 101 -1.49 -15.68 -10.19
N GLY A 102 -0.68 -14.79 -10.78
CA GLY A 102 -0.72 -14.50 -12.22
C GLY A 102 -2.00 -13.76 -12.61
N ASP A 103 -2.54 -12.94 -11.70
CA ASP A 103 -3.76 -12.18 -11.93
C ASP A 103 -3.54 -11.07 -12.96
N GLU A 104 -4.61 -10.63 -13.63
CA GLU A 104 -4.55 -9.46 -14.49
C GLU A 104 -4.23 -8.20 -13.67
N TYR A 105 -3.45 -7.28 -14.26
CA TYR A 105 -3.11 -6.01 -13.64
C TYR A 105 -4.34 -5.21 -13.18
N SER A 106 -5.46 -5.30 -13.93
CA SER A 106 -6.73 -4.64 -13.62
C SER A 106 -7.28 -5.02 -12.24
N VAL A 107 -7.12 -6.27 -11.82
CA VAL A 107 -7.58 -6.75 -10.51
C VAL A 107 -6.78 -6.09 -9.39
N TYR A 108 -5.44 -6.10 -9.52
CA TYR A 108 -4.56 -5.40 -8.59
C TYR A 108 -4.85 -3.89 -8.54
N ASP A 109 -5.00 -3.26 -9.71
CA ASP A 109 -5.22 -1.82 -9.83
C ASP A 109 -6.48 -1.41 -9.06
N GLU A 110 -7.60 -2.12 -9.24
CA GLU A 110 -8.84 -1.86 -8.53
C GLU A 110 -8.67 -1.89 -6.99
N TRP A 111 -7.96 -2.89 -6.47
CA TRP A 111 -7.72 -3.01 -5.03
C TRP A 111 -6.74 -1.95 -4.50
N SER A 112 -5.70 -1.62 -5.27
CA SER A 112 -4.75 -0.57 -4.91
C SER A 112 -5.43 0.80 -4.85
N GLN A 113 -6.34 1.10 -5.79
CA GLN A 113 -7.11 2.34 -5.80
C GLN A 113 -8.06 2.43 -4.61
N LYS A 114 -8.68 1.31 -4.19
CA LYS A 114 -9.52 1.28 -2.97
C LYS A 114 -8.70 1.66 -1.74
N LEU A 115 -7.50 1.10 -1.58
CA LEU A 115 -6.63 1.44 -0.44
C LEU A 115 -6.13 2.89 -0.52
N TYR A 116 -5.79 3.37 -1.72
CA TYR A 116 -5.39 4.75 -1.95
C TYR A 116 -6.50 5.75 -1.60
N GLN A 117 -7.76 5.41 -1.86
CA GLN A 117 -8.90 6.23 -1.45
C GLN A 117 -9.00 6.33 0.07
N VAL A 118 -8.84 5.22 0.81
CA VAL A 118 -8.83 5.23 2.28
C VAL A 118 -7.70 6.11 2.81
N TYR A 119 -6.49 5.98 2.25
CA TYR A 119 -5.38 6.88 2.57
C TYR A 119 -5.72 8.35 2.32
N THR A 120 -6.32 8.66 1.17
CA THR A 120 -6.67 10.04 0.81
C THR A 120 -7.69 10.62 1.79
N ASP A 121 -8.77 9.89 2.08
CA ASP A 121 -9.84 10.34 2.98
C ASP A 121 -9.33 10.61 4.40
N TYR A 122 -8.44 9.74 4.91
CA TYR A 122 -7.89 9.87 6.25
C TYR A 122 -6.69 10.84 6.32
N GLY A 123 -5.93 10.98 5.22
CA GLY A 123 -4.88 12.00 5.09
C GLY A 123 -5.45 13.42 5.05
N THR A 124 -6.63 13.61 4.45
CA THR A 124 -7.36 14.89 4.51
C THR A 124 -7.65 15.31 5.95
N GLN A 125 -7.99 14.38 6.85
CA GLN A 125 -8.27 14.73 8.26
C GLN A 125 -7.06 15.30 9.00
N ILE A 126 -5.84 14.85 8.64
CA ILE A 126 -4.60 15.42 9.17
C ILE A 126 -4.42 16.85 8.64
N THR A 127 -4.66 17.05 7.34
CA THR A 127 -4.58 18.37 6.71
C THR A 127 -5.62 19.33 7.30
N ASP A 128 -6.84 18.86 7.56
CA ASP A 128 -7.90 19.64 8.20
C ASP A 128 -7.50 20.03 9.63
N ALA A 129 -6.91 19.11 10.41
CA ALA A 129 -6.40 19.43 11.75
C ALA A 129 -5.31 20.52 11.72
N TYR A 130 -4.47 20.54 10.68
CA TYR A 130 -3.52 21.64 10.45
C TYR A 130 -4.23 22.96 10.14
N MET A 131 -5.21 22.96 9.23
CA MET A 131 -5.95 24.16 8.86
C MET A 131 -6.71 24.75 10.05
N ASP A 132 -7.32 23.89 10.86
CA ASP A 132 -8.00 24.27 12.10
C ASP A 132 -7.01 24.87 13.10
N TYR A 133 -5.84 24.25 13.29
CA TYR A 133 -4.83 24.77 14.21
C TYR A 133 -4.26 26.13 13.75
N ALA A 134 -3.96 26.27 12.46
CA ALA A 134 -3.34 27.47 11.90
C ALA A 134 -4.28 28.70 11.83
N THR A 135 -5.59 28.49 11.96
CA THR A 135 -6.61 29.55 11.90
C THR A 135 -7.24 29.88 13.24
N ASN A 136 -6.91 29.13 14.30
CA ASN A 136 -7.27 29.42 15.69
C ASN A 136 -6.26 30.37 16.36
#